data_AF-A0A6B0UGP0-F1
#
_entry.id   AF-A0A6B0UGP0-F1
#
_cell.length_a   1.000
_cell.length_b   1.000
_cell.length_c   1.000
_cell.angle_alpha   90.00
_cell.angle_beta   90.00
_cell.angle_gamma   90.00
#
_symmetry.space_group_name_H-M   'P 1'
#
loop_
_entity.id
_entity.type
_entity.pdbx_description
1 polymer ?
#
loop_
_entity_poly.entity_id
_entity_poly.type
_entity_poly.pdbx_seq_one_letter_code
_entity_poly.pdbx_strand_id
1 'polypeptide(L)'
;ILLFLGRPLKCYLPPDEGPCRARIPSYYFNNKTCVEFMYGGCEGNDNNFETVEQCRKECKDDGSTLLKDAHSIEVRGTTRQLDQVHPSFLNQFPIILNECLKSFSC
;
A
#
# COMPACT_ATOMS: atom_id res chain seq x y z
N ILE A 1 15.86 -3.18 14.87
CA ILE A 1 16.50 -2.36 13.80
C ILE A 1 15.55 -2.41 12.62
N LEU A 2 14.97 -1.25 12.31
CA LEU A 2 13.63 -1.06 11.74
C LEU A 2 13.57 -1.33 10.22
N LEU A 3 13.09 -2.52 9.83
CA LEU A 3 12.72 -2.88 8.45
C LEU A 3 11.23 -2.58 8.14
N PHE A 4 10.63 -1.59 8.80
CA PHE A 4 9.19 -1.29 8.74
C PHE A 4 8.82 -0.15 7.79
N LEU A 5 9.31 -0.16 6.55
CA LEU A 5 8.76 0.73 5.52
C LEU A 5 8.58 -0.11 4.27
N GLY A 6 7.32 -0.37 3.91
CA GLY A 6 6.91 -1.34 2.91
C GLY A 6 7.30 -1.02 1.47
N ARG A 7 8.54 -0.62 1.21
CA ARG A 7 9.13 -0.29 -0.09
C ARG A 7 10.40 -1.15 -0.28
N PRO A 8 10.62 -1.76 -1.45
CA PRO A 8 11.80 -2.58 -1.72
C PRO A 8 13.13 -1.85 -1.50
N LEU A 9 14.18 -2.55 -1.04
CA LEU A 9 15.50 -1.97 -0.78
C LEU A 9 16.12 -1.30 -2.01
N LYS A 10 15.89 -1.85 -3.21
CA LYS A 10 16.35 -1.28 -4.48
C LYS A 10 15.92 0.17 -4.68
N CYS A 11 14.74 0.55 -4.19
CA CYS A 11 14.22 1.91 -4.33
C CYS A 11 15.00 2.96 -3.51
N TYR A 12 15.93 2.53 -2.65
CA TYR A 12 16.80 3.41 -1.88
C TYR A 12 18.21 3.51 -2.46
N LEU A 13 18.51 2.77 -3.55
CA LEU A 13 19.80 2.85 -4.23
C LEU A 13 19.90 4.14 -5.05
N PRO A 14 21.10 4.72 -5.24
CA PRO A 14 21.29 5.82 -6.17
C PRO A 14 21.07 5.36 -7.63
N PRO A 15 20.81 6.28 -8.57
CA PRO A 15 20.86 5.93 -10.00
C PRO A 15 22.29 5.51 -10.36
N ASP A 16 22.41 4.55 -11.26
CA ASP A 16 23.71 4.04 -11.72
C ASP A 16 23.67 3.83 -13.24
N GLU A 17 24.45 4.63 -13.96
CA GLU A 17 24.55 4.57 -15.42
C GLU A 17 25.31 3.31 -15.89
N GLY A 18 26.14 2.72 -15.02
CA GLY A 18 27.08 1.67 -15.40
C GLY A 18 28.21 2.15 -16.31
N PRO A 19 29.13 1.26 -16.72
CA PRO A 19 30.31 1.63 -17.51
C PRO A 19 30.04 1.75 -19.02
N CYS A 20 28.92 1.22 -19.51
CA CYS A 20 28.53 1.33 -20.91
C CYS A 20 28.09 2.76 -21.27
N ARG A 21 28.11 3.09 -22.57
CA ARG A 21 27.90 4.47 -23.07
C ARG A 21 26.68 4.62 -23.98
N ALA A 22 25.72 3.70 -23.91
CA ALA A 22 24.43 3.93 -24.53
C ALA A 22 23.71 5.10 -23.82
N ARG A 23 22.70 5.67 -24.47
CA ARG A 23 21.81 6.65 -23.85
C ARG A 23 20.41 6.08 -23.86
N ILE A 24 20.13 5.24 -22.87
CA ILE A 24 18.83 4.61 -22.71
C ILE A 24 18.07 5.42 -21.66
N PRO A 25 17.00 6.15 -22.05
CA PRO A 25 16.12 6.79 -21.07
C PRO A 25 15.54 5.73 -20.14
N SER A 26 15.75 5.92 -18.84
CA SER A 26 15.28 5.00 -17.80
C SER A 26 14.86 5.81 -16.58
N TYR A 27 14.20 5.17 -15.62
CA TYR A 27 13.65 5.83 -14.44
C TYR A 27 14.24 5.22 -13.17
N TYR A 28 14.54 6.05 -12.18
CA TYR A 28 14.91 5.64 -10.83
C TYR A 28 14.07 6.39 -9.80
N PHE A 29 13.93 5.83 -8.61
CA PHE A 29 13.22 6.47 -7.52
C PHE A 29 14.19 7.25 -6.62
N ASN A 30 13.97 8.56 -6.45
CA ASN A 30 14.86 9.45 -5.70
C ASN A 30 14.47 9.62 -4.21
N ASN A 31 13.85 8.60 -3.61
CA ASN A 31 13.18 8.63 -2.30
C ASN A 31 11.91 9.49 -2.21
N LYS A 32 11.57 10.27 -3.24
CA LYS A 32 10.36 11.11 -3.29
C LYS A 32 9.48 10.80 -4.49
N THR A 33 10.07 10.65 -5.67
CA THR A 33 9.36 10.39 -6.91
C THR A 33 10.25 9.67 -7.91
N CYS A 34 9.63 9.11 -8.95
CA CYS A 34 10.33 8.56 -10.10
C CYS A 34 10.85 9.66 -11.04
N VAL A 35 12.15 9.65 -11.30
CA VAL A 35 12.85 10.63 -12.13
C VAL A 35 13.59 9.93 -13.26
N GLU A 36 13.59 10.53 -14.45
CA GLU A 36 14.33 10.03 -15.60
C GLU A 36 15.86 10.21 -15.41
N PHE A 37 16.64 9.24 -15.87
CA PHE A 37 18.09 9.28 -15.99
C PHE A 37 18.55 8.52 -17.25
N MET A 38 19.83 8.63 -17.59
CA MET A 38 20.41 7.92 -18.74
C MET A 38 21.14 6.66 -18.28
N TYR A 39 20.60 5.50 -18.60
CA TYR A 39 21.29 4.24 -18.37
C TYR A 39 22.25 3.91 -19.52
N GLY A 40 23.47 3.53 -19.16
CA GLY A 40 24.56 3.22 -20.08
C GLY A 40 24.36 1.91 -20.85
N GLY A 41 23.43 1.06 -20.42
CA GLY A 41 23.04 -0.19 -21.11
C GLY A 41 23.75 -1.46 -20.62
N CYS A 42 24.61 -1.37 -19.61
CA CYS A 42 25.12 -2.53 -18.90
C CYS A 42 25.44 -2.21 -17.45
N GLU A 43 25.47 -3.26 -16.61
CA GLU A 43 25.66 -3.17 -15.16
C GLU A 43 24.64 -2.22 -14.52
N GLY A 44 25.05 -1.37 -13.58
CA GLY A 44 24.12 -0.55 -12.81
C GLY A 44 23.54 -1.28 -11.60
N ASN A 45 22.35 -0.84 -11.16
CA ASN A 45 21.64 -1.47 -10.06
C ASN A 45 20.12 -1.54 -10.31
N ASP A 46 19.40 -2.18 -9.38
CA ASP A 46 17.98 -2.48 -9.51
C ASP A 46 17.03 -1.26 -9.39
N ASN A 47 17.53 -0.07 -9.03
CA ASN A 47 16.76 1.18 -9.11
C ASN A 47 16.76 1.74 -10.54
N ASN A 48 16.37 0.90 -11.50
CA ASN A 48 16.38 1.19 -12.92
C ASN A 48 15.16 0.53 -13.56
N PHE A 49 14.26 1.36 -14.07
CA PHE A 49 12.98 0.95 -14.65
C PHE A 49 12.81 1.51 -16.05
N GLU A 50 12.21 0.73 -16.94
CA GLU A 50 12.00 1.14 -18.34
C GLU A 50 10.95 2.25 -18.47
N THR A 51 9.96 2.25 -17.57
CA THR A 51 8.85 3.22 -17.57
C THR A 51 8.65 3.85 -16.19
N VAL A 52 8.09 5.07 -16.19
CA VAL A 52 7.75 5.77 -14.95
C VAL A 52 6.67 5.02 -14.15
N GLU A 53 5.72 4.37 -14.83
CA GLU A 53 4.66 3.57 -14.19
C GLU A 53 5.23 2.36 -13.45
N GLN A 54 6.23 1.69 -14.05
CA GLN A 54 6.92 0.58 -13.40
C GLN A 54 7.65 1.06 -12.15
N CYS A 55 8.43 2.13 -12.25
CA CYS A 55 9.10 2.74 -11.10
C CYS A 55 8.10 3.08 -9.99
N ARG A 56 6.99 3.74 -10.32
CA ARG A 56 5.99 4.16 -9.33
C ARG A 56 5.33 2.98 -8.64
N LYS A 57 4.99 1.94 -9.40
CA LYS A 57 4.39 0.71 -8.89
C LYS A 57 5.33 -0.04 -7.95
N GLU A 58 6.58 -0.19 -8.35
CA GLU A 58 7.56 -0.98 -7.59
C GLU A 58 8.04 -0.27 -6.34
N CYS A 59 8.27 1.05 -6.45
CA CYS A 59 8.73 1.86 -5.34
C CYS A 59 7.60 2.47 -4.53
N LYS A 60 6.34 2.17 -4.82
CA LYS A 60 5.20 2.80 -4.14
C LYS A 60 5.41 4.30 -4.07
N ASP A 61 5.60 4.92 -5.23
CA ASP A 61 5.52 6.36 -5.41
C ASP A 61 4.03 6.72 -5.39
N ASP A 62 3.44 6.52 -4.22
CA ASP A 62 2.10 6.96 -3.92
C ASP A 62 2.16 8.48 -3.79
N GLY A 63 2.00 9.18 -4.92
CA GLY A 63 1.49 10.55 -4.95
C GLY A 63 0.08 10.69 -4.33
N SER A 64 -0.31 9.75 -3.48
CA SER A 64 -1.60 9.49 -2.87
C SER A 64 -1.41 8.74 -1.55
N THR A 65 -0.82 9.37 -0.53
CA THR A 65 -1.65 9.44 0.68
C THR A 65 -2.97 10.08 0.21
N LEU A 66 -4.08 9.31 0.22
CA LEU A 66 -5.47 9.73 -0.01
C LEU A 66 -6.19 9.32 -1.32
N LEU A 67 -5.97 8.13 -1.90
CA LEU A 67 -7.08 7.40 -2.57
C LEU A 67 -6.99 5.92 -2.16
N LYS A 68 -7.70 5.50 -1.12
CA LYS A 68 -9.03 4.90 -1.29
C LYS A 68 -8.98 3.60 -2.09
N ASP A 69 -8.48 2.54 -1.44
CA ASP A 69 -8.94 1.15 -1.68
C ASP A 69 -10.40 0.91 -1.22
N ALA A 70 -11.14 2.00 -0.97
CA ALA A 70 -12.58 2.03 -1.07
C ALA A 70 -12.98 3.28 -1.84
N HIS A 71 -13.27 3.16 -3.14
CA HIS A 71 -14.56 3.57 -3.72
C HIS A 71 -14.49 3.86 -5.23
N SER A 72 -14.91 2.88 -6.03
CA SER A 72 -15.86 3.09 -7.14
C SER A 72 -16.85 1.91 -7.09
N ILE A 73 -17.94 2.04 -6.32
CA ILE A 73 -19.34 2.18 -6.80
C ILE A 73 -19.84 0.83 -7.38
N GLU A 74 -20.73 0.08 -6.71
CA GLU A 74 -22.07 0.48 -6.28
C GLU A 74 -22.30 0.42 -4.76
N VAL A 75 -22.61 1.56 -4.14
CA VAL A 75 -23.30 1.59 -2.84
C VAL A 75 -24.61 2.32 -3.05
N ARG A 76 -25.63 1.58 -3.49
CA ARG A 76 -27.02 1.98 -3.27
C ARG A 76 -27.41 1.40 -1.91
N GLY A 77 -27.74 2.28 -0.95
CA GLY A 77 -28.04 1.87 0.40
C GLY A 77 -29.32 1.04 0.51
N THR A 78 -29.28 -0.01 1.32
CA THR A 78 -30.43 -0.49 2.10
C THR A 78 -29.92 -1.10 3.41
N THR A 79 -30.21 -0.41 4.51
CA THR A 79 -30.68 -0.94 5.81
C THR A 79 -30.15 -2.30 6.33
N ARG A 80 -29.60 -2.26 7.55
CA ARG A 80 -29.54 -3.32 8.60
C ARG A 80 -29.93 -4.75 8.17
N GLN A 81 -28.94 -5.64 8.17
CA GLN A 81 -29.18 -7.08 8.25
C GLN A 81 -28.60 -7.60 9.58
N LEU A 82 -29.45 -7.58 10.61
CA LEU A 82 -29.54 -8.72 11.52
C LEU A 82 -29.80 -9.92 10.61
N ASP A 83 -29.03 -11.01 10.70
CA ASP A 83 -29.40 -12.39 10.25
C ASP A 83 -28.21 -13.28 9.84
N GLN A 84 -26.94 -12.90 10.07
CA GLN A 84 -25.80 -13.82 9.81
C GLN A 84 -24.86 -14.05 11.01
N VAL A 85 -25.42 -14.15 12.22
CA VAL A 85 -24.73 -14.80 13.34
C VAL A 85 -25.20 -16.24 13.42
N HIS A 86 -24.29 -17.17 13.13
CA HIS A 86 -24.53 -18.61 13.24
C HIS A 86 -24.89 -18.98 14.70
N PRO A 87 -25.95 -19.77 14.96
CA PRO A 87 -26.52 -19.97 16.30
C PRO A 87 -25.61 -20.67 17.32
N SER A 88 -24.41 -21.11 16.93
CA SER A 88 -23.44 -21.75 17.83
C SER A 88 -22.80 -20.81 18.85
N PHE A 89 -22.84 -19.49 18.64
CA PHE A 89 -22.08 -18.54 19.48
C PHE A 89 -22.86 -17.94 20.66
N LEU A 90 -24.17 -18.19 20.78
CA LEU A 90 -24.99 -17.65 21.88
C LEU A 90 -24.89 -18.43 23.21
N ASN A 91 -24.13 -19.52 23.25
CA ASN A 91 -23.99 -20.35 24.47
C ASN A 91 -22.59 -20.32 25.10
N GLN A 92 -21.65 -19.51 24.61
CA GLN A 92 -20.24 -19.55 25.05
C GLN A 92 -19.84 -18.44 26.04
N PHE A 93 -20.72 -17.49 26.36
CA PHE A 93 -20.42 -16.46 27.38
C PHE A 93 -21.60 -16.22 28.34
N PRO A 94 -21.85 -17.13 29.29
CA PRO A 94 -22.62 -16.77 30.46
C PRO A 94 -21.75 -15.86 31.34
N ILE A 95 -22.30 -14.71 31.76
CA ILE A 95 -22.06 -13.99 33.05
C ILE A 95 -22.13 -12.45 32.92
N ILE A 96 -21.87 -11.81 31.76
CA ILE A 96 -21.78 -10.33 31.70
C ILE A 96 -22.89 -9.68 30.87
N LEU A 97 -24.15 -10.15 30.99
CA LEU A 97 -25.32 -9.41 30.49
C LEU A 97 -26.07 -8.65 31.59
N ASN A 98 -25.73 -8.86 32.87
CA ASN A 98 -26.47 -8.29 34.00
C ASN A 98 -25.94 -6.94 34.53
N GLU A 99 -24.87 -6.39 33.94
CA GLU A 99 -24.34 -5.08 34.36
C GLU A 99 -24.76 -3.93 33.42
N CYS A 100 -25.18 -4.21 32.18
CA CYS A 100 -25.48 -3.15 31.22
C CYS A 100 -26.91 -2.57 31.34
N LEU A 101 -27.85 -3.31 31.97
CA LEU A 101 -29.23 -2.86 32.18
C LEU A 101 -29.42 -1.94 33.41
N LYS A 102 -28.38 -1.72 34.22
CA LYS A 102 -28.49 -0.93 35.46
C LYS A 102 -28.06 0.53 35.36
N SER A 103 -27.58 0.99 34.21
CA SER A 103 -27.05 2.36 34.08
C SER A 103 -27.83 3.31 33.16
N PHE A 104 -28.97 2.90 32.59
CA PHE A 104 -29.85 3.84 31.88
C PHE A 104 -30.86 4.46 32.85
N SER A 105 -30.36 5.35 33.70
CA SER A 105 -31.13 6.49 34.18
C SER A 105 -30.63 7.73 33.42
N CYS A 106 -31.59 8.41 32.77
CA CYS A 106 -31.50 9.58 31.90
C CYS A 106 -30.98 9.37 30.47
#